data_AF-A0A7Y2DKM6-F1
#
_entry.id   AF-A0A7Y2DKM6-F1
#
_cell.length_a   1.000
_cell.length_b   1.000
_cell.length_c   1.000
_cell.angle_alpha   90.00
_cell.angle_beta   90.00
_cell.angle_gamma   90.00
#
_symmetry.space_group_name_H-M   'P 1'
#
loop_
_entity.id
_entity.type
_entity.pdbx_description
1 polymer ?
#
loop_
_entity_poly.entity_id
_entity_poly.type
_entity_poly.pdbx_seq_one_letter_code
_entity_poly.pdbx_strand_id
1 'polypeptide(L)'
;MKKILLPTDFSDNAWNAIFTAVKLYANVECIFYLLHAYEPNALNLLGRKSQKRLGTIYDSLSQYSEQELNKVLEYLNKNHTNPNHIFETVSKSETLTEAVTGLMA
;
A
#
# COMPACT_ATOMS: atom_id res chain seq x y z
N MET A 1 -3.76 20.62 6.04
CA MET A 1 -3.74 19.26 5.49
C MET A 1 -3.15 18.21 6.44
N LYS A 2 -3.94 17.20 6.85
CA LYS A 2 -3.46 16.00 7.56
C LYS A 2 -2.85 15.00 6.58
N LYS A 3 -1.86 14.22 7.02
CA LYS A 3 -1.32 13.07 6.29
C LYS A 3 -1.74 11.80 7.01
N ILE A 4 -2.41 10.90 6.32
CA ILE A 4 -2.98 9.67 6.88
C ILE A 4 -2.41 8.49 6.11
N LEU A 5 -1.69 7.62 6.81
CA LEU A 5 -1.16 6.38 6.25
C LEU A 5 -2.19 5.26 6.43
N LEU A 6 -2.52 4.57 5.35
CA LEU A 6 -3.47 3.46 5.30
C LEU A 6 -2.75 2.22 4.77
N PRO A 7 -2.20 1.37 5.66
CA PRO A 7 -1.71 0.06 5.27
C PRO A 7 -2.84 -0.78 4.69
N THR A 8 -2.54 -1.53 3.63
CA THR A 8 -3.50 -2.42 2.97
C THR A 8 -2.82 -3.72 2.59
N ASP A 9 -3.54 -4.82 2.73
CA ASP A 9 -3.26 -6.14 2.15
C ASP A 9 -4.27 -6.48 1.04
N PHE A 10 -5.02 -5.46 0.58
CA PHE A 10 -6.09 -5.52 -0.41
C PHE A 10 -7.30 -6.37 -0.03
N SER A 11 -7.37 -6.86 1.21
CA SER A 11 -8.53 -7.60 1.72
C SER A 11 -9.77 -6.71 1.84
N ASP A 12 -10.94 -7.34 1.92
CA ASP A 12 -12.21 -6.64 2.20
C ASP A 12 -12.13 -5.82 3.50
N ASN A 13 -11.37 -6.29 4.49
CA ASN A 13 -11.16 -5.57 5.74
C ASN A 13 -10.33 -4.29 5.52
N ALA A 14 -9.29 -4.35 4.71
CA ALA A 14 -8.51 -3.17 4.35
C ALA A 14 -9.35 -2.15 3.57
N TRP A 15 -10.17 -2.61 2.61
CA TRP A 15 -11.12 -1.74 1.90
C TRP A 15 -12.12 -1.07 2.84
N ASN A 16 -12.69 -1.82 3.78
CA ASN A 16 -13.58 -1.26 4.80
C ASN A 16 -12.88 -0.21 5.67
N ALA A 17 -11.62 -0.44 6.03
CA ALA A 17 -10.82 0.53 6.78
C ALA A 17 -10.57 1.81 5.97
N ILE A 18 -10.22 1.68 4.68
CA ILE A 18 -10.03 2.83 3.77
C ILE A 18 -11.32 3.67 3.69
N PHE A 19 -12.46 3.04 3.42
CA PHE A 19 -13.74 3.78 3.34
C PHE A 19 -14.14 4.41 4.67
N THR A 20 -13.85 3.74 5.78
CA THR A 20 -14.11 4.28 7.11
C THR A 20 -13.27 5.53 7.36
N ALA A 21 -11.97 5.49 7.06
CA ALA A 21 -11.08 6.64 7.21
C ALA A 21 -11.54 7.82 6.34
N VAL A 22 -11.85 7.57 5.06
CA VAL A 22 -12.34 8.61 4.14
C VAL A 22 -13.64 9.27 4.66
N LYS A 23 -14.56 8.49 5.24
CA LYS A 23 -15.79 9.04 5.83
C LYS A 23 -15.52 9.79 7.14
N LEU A 24 -14.68 9.25 8.01
CA LEU A 24 -14.34 9.84 9.30
C LEU A 24 -13.72 11.23 9.15
N TYR A 25 -12.92 11.43 8.09
CA TYR A 25 -12.22 12.68 7.82
C TYR A 25 -12.90 13.57 6.78
N ALA A 26 -14.18 13.35 6.42
CA ALA A 26 -14.86 14.04 5.32
C ALA A 26 -14.76 15.58 5.31
N ASN A 27 -14.65 16.21 6.48
CA ASN A 27 -14.57 17.67 6.64
C ASN A 27 -13.14 18.17 6.94
N VAL A 28 -12.13 17.33 6.74
CA VAL A 28 -10.72 17.64 7.02
C VAL A 28 -9.91 17.48 5.75
N GLU A 29 -9.14 18.50 5.40
CA GLU A 29 -8.20 18.41 4.29
C GLU A 29 -7.12 17.35 4.58
N CYS A 30 -7.06 16.30 3.75
CA CYS A 30 -6.23 15.11 3.98
C CYS A 30 -5.51 14.64 2.70
N ILE A 31 -4.28 14.16 2.87
CA ILE A 31 -3.63 13.24 1.93
C ILE A 31 -3.66 11.84 2.56
N PHE A 32 -4.26 10.90 1.86
CA PHE A 32 -4.28 9.48 2.21
C PHE A 32 -3.20 8.74 1.42
N TYR A 33 -2.23 8.17 2.13
CA TYR A 33 -1.18 7.33 1.58
C TYR A 33 -1.59 5.86 1.71
N LEU A 34 -1.90 5.20 0.61
CA LEU A 34 -2.18 3.76 0.55
C LEU A 34 -0.86 3.00 0.50
N LEU A 35 -0.52 2.29 1.57
CA LEU A 35 0.74 1.56 1.70
C LEU A 35 0.52 0.05 1.57
N HIS A 36 1.20 -0.57 0.61
CA HIS A 36 1.38 -2.03 0.61
C HIS A 36 2.88 -2.34 0.79
N ALA A 37 3.18 -3.08 1.85
CA ALA A 37 4.53 -3.54 2.18
C ALA A 37 4.62 -5.05 1.94
N TYR A 38 5.67 -5.49 1.27
CA TYR A 38 5.87 -6.89 0.89
C TYR A 38 7.32 -7.31 1.08
N GLU A 39 7.51 -8.51 1.61
CA GLU A 39 8.82 -9.15 1.69
C GLU A 39 8.72 -10.61 1.22
N PRO A 40 9.73 -11.16 0.53
CA PRO A 40 9.80 -12.58 0.27
C PRO A 40 10.11 -13.33 1.58
N ASN A 41 9.23 -14.26 1.92
CA ASN A 41 9.31 -15.05 3.15
C ASN A 41 10.64 -15.81 3.30
N ALA A 42 11.21 -15.82 4.51
CA ALA A 42 12.56 -16.33 4.80
C ALA A 42 12.78 -17.82 4.44
N LEU A 43 11.69 -18.62 4.40
CA LEU A 43 11.72 -20.02 3.97
C LEU A 43 12.08 -20.21 2.49
N ASN A 44 11.90 -19.18 1.64
CA ASN A 44 12.32 -19.19 0.24
C ASN A 44 13.85 -19.00 0.05
N LEU A 45 14.59 -18.70 1.14
CA LEU A 45 16.01 -18.29 1.11
C LEU A 45 17.02 -19.43 1.29
N LEU A 46 16.60 -20.65 1.65
CA LEU A 46 17.48 -21.72 2.15
C LEU A 46 18.33 -22.47 1.09
N GLY A 47 18.58 -21.93 -0.11
CA GLY A 47 19.37 -22.62 -1.14
C GLY A 47 20.25 -21.72 -2.00
N ARG A 48 21.41 -22.22 -2.45
CA ARG A 48 22.38 -21.47 -3.30
C ARG A 48 21.97 -21.28 -4.77
N LYS A 49 20.89 -21.93 -5.24
CA LYS A 49 20.29 -21.73 -6.58
C LYS A 49 19.33 -20.52 -6.66
N SER A 50 19.37 -19.64 -5.65
CA SER A 50 18.26 -18.76 -5.27
C SER A 50 18.26 -17.36 -5.86
N GLN A 51 19.40 -16.76 -6.25
CA GLN A 51 19.44 -15.32 -6.55
C GLN A 51 18.58 -14.90 -7.75
N LYS A 52 18.67 -15.59 -8.89
CA LYS A 52 17.82 -15.29 -10.07
C LYS A 52 16.34 -15.52 -9.77
N ARG A 53 16.03 -16.56 -8.98
CA ARG A 53 14.66 -16.87 -8.54
C ARG A 53 14.13 -15.82 -7.58
N LEU A 54 14.98 -15.29 -6.68
CA LEU A 54 14.67 -14.19 -5.79
C LEU A 54 14.32 -12.93 -6.58
N GLY A 55 15.15 -12.55 -7.55
CA GLY A 55 14.88 -11.38 -8.39
C GLY A 55 13.49 -11.46 -9.03
N THR A 56 13.18 -12.59 -9.67
CA THR A 56 11.85 -12.81 -10.26
C THR A 56 10.70 -12.77 -9.23
N ILE A 57 10.90 -13.28 -8.01
CA ILE A 57 9.90 -13.19 -6.94
C ILE A 57 9.69 -11.74 -6.51
N TYR A 58 10.77 -10.98 -6.31
CA TYR A 58 10.70 -9.56 -5.97
C TYR A 58 9.98 -8.76 -7.06
N ASP A 59 10.34 -8.96 -8.33
CA ASP A 59 9.70 -8.30 -9.46
C ASP A 59 8.19 -8.62 -9.49
N SER A 60 7.83 -9.88 -9.27
CA SER A 60 6.43 -10.32 -9.25
C SER A 60 5.64 -9.68 -8.09
N LEU A 61 6.24 -9.60 -6.90
CA LEU A 61 5.60 -8.97 -5.73
C LEU A 61 5.47 -7.45 -5.91
N SER A 62 6.48 -6.79 -6.49
CA SER A 62 6.43 -5.36 -6.81
C SER A 62 5.32 -5.06 -7.81
N GLN A 63 5.28 -5.84 -8.89
CA GLN A 63 4.27 -5.69 -9.93
C GLN A 63 2.86 -5.91 -9.36
N TYR A 64 2.66 -6.94 -8.53
CA TYR A 64 1.39 -7.18 -7.86
C TYR A 64 0.98 -6.00 -6.97
N SER A 65 1.89 -5.54 -6.12
CA SER A 65 1.69 -4.40 -5.22
C SER A 65 1.25 -3.14 -5.99
N GLU A 66 1.99 -2.79 -7.04
CA GLU A 66 1.70 -1.62 -7.88
C GLU A 66 0.35 -1.75 -8.62
N GLN A 67 0.06 -2.93 -9.18
CA GLN A 67 -1.19 -3.18 -9.89
C GLN A 67 -2.41 -3.07 -8.98
N GLU A 68 -2.38 -3.68 -7.80
CA GLU A 68 -3.50 -3.61 -6.87
C GLU A 68 -3.66 -2.21 -6.27
N LEU A 69 -2.57 -1.53 -5.91
CA LEU A 69 -2.61 -0.13 -5.47
C LEU A 69 -3.23 0.78 -6.54
N ASN A 70 -2.88 0.59 -7.81
CA ASN A 70 -3.46 1.35 -8.91
C ASN A 70 -4.97 1.10 -9.05
N LYS A 71 -5.44 -0.14 -8.90
CA LYS A 71 -6.88 -0.44 -8.91
C LYS A 71 -7.62 0.28 -7.78
N VAL A 72 -7.04 0.31 -6.57
CA VAL A 72 -7.61 1.04 -5.43
C VAL A 72 -7.67 2.53 -5.74
N LEU A 73 -6.57 3.10 -6.24
CA LEU A 73 -6.46 4.52 -6.58
C LEU A 73 -7.45 4.93 -7.67
N GLU A 74 -7.56 4.16 -8.76
CA GLU A 74 -8.52 4.38 -9.83
C GLU A 74 -9.95 4.35 -9.32
N TYR A 75 -10.29 3.38 -8.47
CA TYR A 75 -11.61 3.29 -7.86
C TYR A 75 -11.91 4.54 -7.00
N LEU A 76 -10.97 4.95 -6.15
CA LEU A 76 -11.16 6.12 -5.29
C LEU A 76 -11.30 7.39 -6.11
N ASN A 77 -10.40 7.63 -7.08
CA ASN A 77 -10.46 8.82 -7.94
C ASN A 77 -11.76 8.88 -8.78
N LYS A 78 -12.30 7.73 -9.19
CA LYS A 78 -13.57 7.66 -9.93
C LYS A 78 -14.79 7.88 -9.05
N ASN A 79 -14.78 7.39 -7.80
CA ASN A 79 -15.97 7.34 -6.95
C ASN A 79 -15.94 8.32 -5.77
N HIS A 80 -14.85 9.06 -5.57
CA HIS A 80 -14.67 10.02 -4.49
C HIS A 80 -14.36 11.41 -5.04
N THR A 81 -15.30 12.33 -4.90
CA THR A 81 -15.23 13.68 -5.48
C THR A 81 -14.99 14.79 -4.45
N ASN A 82 -14.57 14.43 -3.23
CA ASN A 82 -14.30 15.44 -2.19
C ASN A 82 -12.99 16.18 -2.51
N PRO A 83 -13.03 17.50 -2.75
CA PRO A 83 -11.82 18.27 -3.08
C PRO A 83 -10.84 18.40 -1.91
N ASN A 84 -11.28 18.10 -0.68
CA ASN A 84 -10.42 18.13 0.50
C ASN A 84 -9.49 16.90 0.58
N HIS A 85 -9.69 15.87 -0.24
CA HIS A 85 -8.99 14.61 -0.12
C HIS A 85 -8.13 14.32 -1.36
N ILE A 86 -6.88 13.94 -1.13
CA ILE A 86 -5.93 13.47 -2.14
C ILE A 86 -5.54 12.04 -1.78
N PHE A 87 -5.34 11.18 -2.77
CA PHE A 87 -4.88 9.81 -2.60
C PHE A 87 -3.54 9.61 -3.31
N GLU A 88 -2.59 9.01 -2.60
CA GLU A 88 -1.28 8.62 -3.13
C GLU A 88 -1.02 7.15 -2.77
N THR A 89 -0.24 6.45 -3.61
CA THR A 89 0.10 5.05 -3.41
C THR A 89 1.57 4.90 -3.07
N VAL A 90 1.88 3.94 -2.20
CA VAL A 90 3.24 3.64 -1.75
C VAL A 90 3.43 2.13 -1.75
N SER A 91 4.34 1.66 -2.61
CA SER A 91 4.74 0.25 -2.72
C SER A 91 6.11 0.09 -2.08
N LYS A 92 6.27 -0.83 -1.11
CA LYS A 92 7.53 -1.02 -0.36
C LYS A 92 7.94 -2.48 -0.27
N SER A 93 9.15 -2.79 -0.74
CA SER A 93 9.75 -4.12 -0.64
C SER A 93 10.45 -4.34 0.72
N GLU A 94 9.73 -4.07 1.81
CA GLU A 94 10.22 -4.05 3.20
C GLU A 94 9.17 -4.72 4.09
N THR A 95 9.52 -5.02 5.35
CA THR A 95 8.50 -5.39 6.35
C THR A 95 7.53 -4.21 6.55
N LEU A 96 6.31 -4.48 6.99
CA LEU A 96 5.35 -3.41 7.29
C LEU A 96 5.90 -2.41 8.32
N THR A 97 6.60 -2.90 9.34
CA THR A 97 7.16 -2.04 10.40
C THR A 97 8.24 -1.11 9.87
N GLU A 98 9.14 -1.60 9.02
CA GLU A 98 10.18 -0.77 8.39
C GLU A 98 9.55 0.28 7.45
N ALA A 99 8.62 -0.15 6.60
CA ALA A 99 7.95 0.74 5.65
C ALA A 99 7.20 1.87 6.36
N VAL A 100 6.46 1.56 7.43
CA VAL A 100 5.75 2.55 8.25
C VAL A 100 6.73 3.49 8.94
N THR A 101 7.81 2.97 9.53
CA THR A 101 8.83 3.79 10.21
C THR A 101 9.50 4.77 9.24
N GLY A 102 9.85 4.30 8.03
CA GLY A 102 10.51 5.13 7.01
C GLY A 102 9.63 6.25 6.44
N LEU A 103 8.30 6.15 6.56
CA LEU A 103 7.36 7.19 6.12
C LEU A 103 6.97 8.18 7.21
N MET A 104 7.27 7.87 8.48
CA MET A 104 6.98 8.72 9.64
C MET A 104 8.17 9.56 10.11
N ALA A 105 9.38 9.26 9.60
CA ALA A 105 10.58 10.05 9.85
C ALA A 105 10.58 11.35 9.03
#